data_AF-A0A514Z920-F1
#
_entry.id   AF-A0A514Z920-F1
#
_cell.length_a   1.000
_cell.length_b   1.000
_cell.length_c   1.000
_cell.angle_alpha   90.00
_cell.angle_beta   90.00
_cell.angle_gamma   90.00
#
_symmetry.space_group_name_H-M   'P 1'
#
loop_
_entity.id
_entity.type
_entity.pdbx_description
1 polymer ?
#
loop_
_entity_poly.entity_id
_entity_poly.type
_entity_poly.pdbx_seq_one_letter_code
_entity_poly.pdbx_strand_id
1 'polypeptide(L)'
;MIQYNFIREIAPLAQKAYKEDKVLASITLAQACLESDFGQSTLASKYHNLFGVKAYGNVPTVKLDTQEYENGQWITIQGEFRVYPSFEKSVLGHTKLFLEGTTWNPKQYASVLAAKDYTTAAKAVQTSGYATDPSYADKLIQMIQTYHLDNYDQK
;
A
#
# COMPACT_ATOMS: atom_id res chain seq x y z
N MET A 1 -4.98 2.98 20.58
CA MET A 1 -3.61 2.64 21.02
C MET A 1 -2.92 1.70 20.02
N ILE A 2 -3.57 0.62 19.56
CA ILE A 2 -3.01 -0.30 18.54
C ILE A 2 -2.70 0.41 17.21
N GLN A 3 -3.64 1.18 16.66
CA GLN A 3 -3.46 1.91 15.39
C GLN A 3 -2.23 2.84 15.39
N TYR A 4 -2.09 3.67 16.44
CA TYR A 4 -0.92 4.55 16.60
C TYR A 4 0.39 3.80 16.83
N ASN A 5 0.36 2.60 17.43
CA ASN A 5 1.57 1.76 17.54
C ASN A 5 2.02 1.28 16.17
N PHE A 6 1.10 0.78 15.36
CA PHE A 6 1.36 0.35 13.99
C PHE A 6 1.90 1.52 13.14
N ILE A 7 1.25 2.69 13.19
CA ILE A 7 1.72 3.88 12.48
C ILE A 7 3.17 4.21 12.88
N ARG A 8 3.49 4.21 14.17
CA ARG A 8 4.86 4.48 14.66
C ARG A 8 5.89 3.45 14.21
N GLU A 9 5.49 2.20 14.06
CA GLU A 9 6.36 1.12 13.56
C GLU A 9 6.68 1.30 12.08
N ILE A 10 5.69 1.65 11.26
CA ILE A 10 5.86 1.80 9.80
C ILE A 10 6.43 3.16 9.41
N ALA A 11 6.18 4.21 10.20
CA ALA A 11 6.62 5.59 9.93
C ALA A 11 8.10 5.73 9.51
N PRO A 12 9.09 5.18 10.24
CA PRO A 12 10.49 5.31 9.82
C PRO A 12 10.77 4.66 8.45
N LEU A 13 10.07 3.58 8.11
CA LEU A 13 10.21 2.90 6.81
C LEU A 13 9.62 3.75 5.68
N ALA A 14 8.43 4.31 5.90
CA ALA A 14 7.76 5.21 4.96
C ALA A 14 8.54 6.51 4.74
N GLN A 15 9.10 7.10 5.81
CA GLN A 15 9.94 8.29 5.72
C GLN A 15 11.25 8.03 4.97
N LYS A 16 11.86 6.84 5.15
CA LYS A 16 13.03 6.45 4.37
C LYS A 16 12.71 6.40 2.88
N ALA A 17 11.63 5.73 2.49
CA ALA A 17 11.15 5.69 1.11
C ALA A 17 10.86 7.10 0.56
N TYR A 18 10.28 7.99 1.37
CA TYR A 18 10.06 9.37 0.94
C TYR A 18 11.36 10.14 0.67
N LYS A 19 12.36 10.00 1.55
CA LYS A 19 13.65 10.67 1.43
C LYS A 19 14.40 10.19 0.18
N GLU A 20 14.49 8.87 0.01
CA GLU A 20 15.24 8.22 -1.07
C GLU A 20 14.51 8.31 -2.42
N ASP A 21 13.22 7.98 -2.44
CA ASP A 21 12.48 7.63 -3.66
C ASP A 21 11.30 8.56 -3.98
N LYS A 22 11.07 9.57 -3.14
CA LYS A 22 10.02 10.60 -3.30
C LYS A 22 8.57 10.09 -3.24
N VAL A 23 8.34 8.86 -2.80
CA VAL A 23 7.00 8.38 -2.44
C VAL A 23 6.59 9.02 -1.12
N LEU A 24 5.53 9.84 -1.10
CA LEU A 24 5.07 10.50 0.14
C LEU A 24 4.86 9.48 1.27
N ALA A 25 5.40 9.79 2.45
CA ALA A 25 5.33 8.90 3.60
C ALA A 25 3.87 8.72 4.05
N SER A 26 3.08 9.80 3.99
CA SER A 26 1.64 9.79 4.27
C SER A 26 0.87 8.79 3.39
N ILE A 27 1.20 8.70 2.10
CA ILE A 27 0.59 7.75 1.16
C ILE A 27 0.94 6.31 1.53
N THR A 28 2.23 6.04 1.76
CA THR A 28 2.69 4.71 2.18
C THR A 28 2.03 4.27 3.49
N LEU A 29 1.96 5.17 4.48
CA LEU A 29 1.31 4.90 5.76
C LEU A 29 -0.19 4.69 5.63
N ALA A 30 -0.88 5.50 4.84
CA ALA A 30 -2.31 5.39 4.63
C ALA A 30 -2.68 4.07 3.95
N GLN A 31 -1.96 3.68 2.90
CA GLN A 31 -2.14 2.40 2.24
C GLN A 31 -1.81 1.25 3.19
N ALA A 32 -0.69 1.30 3.91
CA ALA A 32 -0.35 0.26 4.88
C ALA A 32 -1.44 0.11 5.94
N CYS A 33 -1.97 1.20 6.51
CA CYS A 33 -3.05 1.14 7.51
C CYS A 33 -4.35 0.55 6.93
N LEU A 34 -4.76 1.02 5.74
CA LEU A 34 -6.01 0.63 5.09
C LEU A 34 -5.98 -0.84 4.65
N GLU A 35 -4.91 -1.26 3.98
CA GLU A 35 -4.79 -2.58 3.36
C GLU A 35 -4.53 -3.70 4.38
N SER A 36 -3.92 -3.37 5.52
CA SER A 36 -3.53 -4.36 6.53
C SER A 36 -4.42 -4.39 7.77
N ASP A 37 -5.45 -3.55 7.83
CA ASP A 37 -6.21 -3.28 9.06
C ASP A 37 -5.28 -2.93 10.24
N PHE A 38 -4.40 -1.95 10.00
CA PHE A 38 -3.35 -1.55 10.95
C PHE A 38 -2.47 -2.74 11.42
N GLY A 39 -2.08 -3.59 10.48
CA GLY A 39 -1.23 -4.76 10.70
C GLY A 39 -1.97 -6.00 11.23
N GLN A 40 -3.27 -5.91 11.49
CA GLN A 40 -4.04 -6.97 12.14
C GLN A 40 -4.54 -8.05 11.18
N SER A 41 -4.60 -7.78 9.87
CA SER A 41 -5.00 -8.80 8.91
C SER A 41 -4.09 -10.03 9.00
N THR A 42 -4.62 -11.22 8.77
CA THR A 42 -3.82 -12.46 8.77
C THR A 42 -2.64 -12.37 7.81
N LEU A 43 -2.85 -11.74 6.65
CA LEU A 43 -1.83 -11.55 5.62
C LEU A 43 -0.69 -10.65 6.11
N ALA A 44 -1.01 -9.56 6.81
CA ALA A 44 -0.01 -8.66 7.38
C ALA A 44 0.68 -9.25 8.61
N SER A 45 -0.09 -9.69 9.60
CA SER A 45 0.44 -10.14 10.91
C SER A 45 1.30 -11.40 10.83
N LYS A 46 0.97 -12.35 9.94
CA LYS A 46 1.71 -13.63 9.83
C LYS A 46 2.74 -13.65 8.70
N TYR A 47 2.51 -12.89 7.63
CA TYR A 47 3.30 -12.98 6.41
C TYR A 47 3.92 -11.64 5.99
N HIS A 48 3.80 -10.63 6.85
CA HIS A 48 4.32 -9.28 6.68
C HIS A 48 3.91 -8.57 5.38
N ASN A 49 2.83 -9.01 4.72
CA ASN A 49 2.37 -8.39 3.48
C ASN A 49 1.33 -7.33 3.79
N LEU A 50 1.79 -6.09 3.86
CA LEU A 50 0.98 -4.93 4.27
C LEU A 50 0.04 -4.44 3.18
N PHE A 51 0.30 -4.77 1.91
CA PHE A 51 -0.32 -4.11 0.74
C PHE A 51 -1.10 -5.09 -0.15
N GLY A 52 -1.43 -6.28 0.36
CA GLY A 52 -2.21 -7.27 -0.39
C GLY A 52 -1.51 -7.79 -1.66
N VAL A 53 -0.17 -7.75 -1.72
CA VAL A 53 0.58 -8.05 -2.95
C VAL A 53 0.41 -9.53 -3.32
N LYS A 54 -0.22 -9.81 -4.46
CA LYS A 54 -0.28 -11.16 -5.05
C LYS A 54 1.12 -11.62 -5.46
N ALA A 55 1.39 -12.92 -5.36
CA ALA A 55 2.67 -13.47 -5.74
C ALA A 55 2.81 -13.57 -7.27
N TYR A 56 3.99 -13.21 -7.79
CA TYR A 56 4.35 -13.40 -9.19
C TYR A 56 5.79 -13.92 -9.27
N GLY A 57 6.02 -14.92 -10.10
CA GLY A 57 7.32 -15.57 -10.25
C GLY A 57 7.71 -16.44 -9.04
N ASN A 58 9.01 -16.72 -8.90
CA ASN A 58 9.52 -17.61 -7.86
C ASN A 58 9.84 -16.85 -6.57
N VAL A 59 8.80 -16.54 -5.79
CA VAL A 59 8.90 -15.88 -4.47
C VAL A 59 8.18 -16.74 -3.42
N PRO A 60 8.52 -16.62 -2.12
CA PRO A 60 7.73 -17.26 -1.07
C PRO A 60 6.26 -16.80 -1.11
N THR A 61 5.33 -17.75 -1.03
CA THR A 61 3.89 -17.49 -1.15
C THR A 61 3.08 -18.13 -0.03
N VAL A 62 1.86 -17.62 0.17
CA VAL A 62 0.81 -18.24 0.97
C VAL A 62 -0.50 -18.16 0.21
N LYS A 63 -1.32 -19.22 0.29
CA LYS A 63 -2.68 -19.21 -0.22
C LYS A 63 -3.65 -18.85 0.90
N LEU A 64 -4.48 -17.85 0.67
CA LEU A 64 -5.53 -17.41 1.59
C LEU A 64 -6.80 -17.12 0.80
N ASP A 65 -7.95 -17.29 1.45
CA ASP A 65 -9.22 -16.88 0.88
C ASP A 65 -9.26 -15.34 0.76
N THR A 66 -9.69 -14.85 -0.40
CA THR A 66 -9.87 -13.43 -0.68
C THR A 66 -11.21 -13.20 -1.38
N GLN A 67 -11.79 -12.03 -1.17
CA GLN A 67 -13.00 -11.63 -1.86
C GLN A 67 -12.64 -10.87 -3.14
N GLU A 68 -13.21 -11.28 -4.26
CA GLU A 68 -13.10 -10.59 -5.55
C GLU A 68 -14.50 -10.19 -6.01
N TYR A 69 -14.60 -9.04 -6.67
CA TYR A 69 -15.86 -8.59 -7.27
C TYR A 69 -15.85 -8.88 -8.76
N GLU A 70 -16.51 -9.97 -9.15
CA GLU A 70 -16.58 -10.43 -10.54
C GLU A 70 -18.05 -10.53 -10.98
N ASN A 71 -18.34 -10.07 -12.20
CA ASN A 71 -19.68 -10.16 -12.80
C ASN A 71 -20.81 -9.57 -11.91
N GLY A 72 -20.51 -8.54 -11.11
CA GLY A 72 -21.49 -7.87 -10.26
C GLY A 72 -21.77 -8.56 -8.92
N GLN A 73 -20.96 -9.53 -8.51
CA GLN A 73 -21.11 -10.23 -7.23
C GLN A 73 -19.76 -10.44 -6.54
N TRP A 74 -19.77 -10.46 -5.20
CA TRP A 74 -18.60 -10.84 -4.41
C TRP A 74 -18.47 -12.37 -4.38
N ILE A 75 -17.33 -12.88 -4.83
CA ILE A 75 -16.98 -14.29 -4.75
C ILE A 75 -15.77 -14.46 -3.84
N THR A 76 -15.68 -15.60 -3.14
CA THR A 76 -14.48 -15.97 -2.39
C THR A 76 -13.65 -16.92 -3.24
N ILE A 77 -12.40 -16.56 -3.48
CA ILE A 77 -11.44 -17.38 -4.21
C ILE A 77 -10.17 -17.57 -3.37
N GLN A 78 -9.36 -18.57 -3.70
CA GLN A 78 -8.01 -18.66 -3.14
C GLN A 78 -7.07 -17.71 -3.89
N GLY A 79 -6.66 -16.65 -3.21
CA GLY A 79 -5.58 -15.77 -3.66
C GLY A 79 -4.22 -16.33 -3.25
N GLU A 80 -3.24 -16.23 -4.15
CA GLU A 80 -1.84 -16.52 -3.82
C GLU A 80 -1.11 -15.20 -3.56
N PHE A 81 -0.71 -15.00 -2.31
CA PHE A 81 -0.10 -13.76 -1.84
C PHE A 81 1.38 -13.95 -1.55
N ARG A 82 2.14 -12.88 -1.77
CA ARG A 82 3.57 -12.86 -1.45
C ARG A 82 3.79 -12.87 0.06
N VAL A 83 4.78 -13.62 0.51
CA VAL A 83 5.28 -13.59 1.89
C VAL A 83 6.53 -12.72 1.95
N TYR A 84 6.59 -11.81 2.91
CA TYR A 84 7.76 -10.99 3.17
C TYR A 84 8.43 -11.40 4.49
N PRO A 85 9.76 -11.32 4.58
CA PRO A 85 10.47 -11.63 5.82
C PRO A 85 10.29 -10.54 6.89
N SER A 86 9.86 -9.33 6.53
CA SER A 86 9.59 -8.22 7.45
C SER A 86 8.71 -7.14 6.80
N PHE A 87 8.12 -6.26 7.61
CA PHE A 87 7.41 -5.08 7.12
C PHE A 87 8.31 -4.14 6.30
N GLU A 88 9.60 -4.03 6.63
CA GLU A 88 10.57 -3.29 5.80
C GLU A 88 10.61 -3.83 4.37
N LYS A 89 10.63 -5.16 4.18
CA LYS A 89 10.62 -5.73 2.82
C LYS A 89 9.30 -5.54 2.10
N SER A 90 8.18 -5.50 2.83
CA SER A 90 6.88 -5.16 2.26
C SER A 90 6.83 -3.70 1.80
N VAL A 91 7.28 -2.75 2.63
CA VAL A 91 7.36 -1.32 2.27
C VAL A 91 8.29 -1.12 1.08
N LEU A 92 9.45 -1.79 1.06
CA LEU A 92 10.37 -1.74 -0.08
C LEU A 92 9.73 -2.27 -1.37
N GLY A 93 8.97 -3.37 -1.29
CA GLY A 93 8.24 -3.92 -2.43
C GLY A 93 7.21 -2.93 -2.99
N HIS A 94 6.47 -2.28 -2.10
CA HIS A 94 5.52 -1.21 -2.45
C HIS A 94 6.20 0.00 -3.10
N THR A 95 7.30 0.49 -2.52
CA THR A 95 8.08 1.60 -3.10
C THR A 95 8.58 1.26 -4.50
N LYS A 96 9.09 0.04 -4.70
CA LYS A 96 9.52 -0.43 -6.03
C LYS A 96 8.39 -0.45 -7.04
N LEU A 97 7.18 -0.86 -6.66
CA LEU A 97 6.02 -0.81 -7.56
C LEU A 97 5.79 0.61 -8.09
N PHE A 98 5.90 1.64 -7.23
CA PHE A 98 5.74 3.02 -7.67
C PHE A 98 6.88 3.52 -8.54
N LEU A 99 8.12 3.08 -8.27
CA LEU A 99 9.30 3.45 -9.06
C LEU A 99 9.35 2.77 -10.43
N GLU A 100 9.03 1.48 -10.47
CA GLU A 100 9.26 0.60 -11.62
C GLU A 100 7.98 0.36 -12.44
N GLY A 101 6.81 0.70 -11.90
CA GLY A 101 5.53 0.41 -12.53
C GLY A 101 5.22 -1.10 -12.58
N THR A 102 4.47 -1.50 -13.60
CA THR A 102 4.20 -2.91 -13.89
C THR A 102 5.02 -3.38 -15.08
N THR A 103 5.09 -4.70 -15.30
CA THR A 103 5.86 -5.28 -16.41
C THR A 103 5.38 -4.82 -17.79
N TRP A 104 4.11 -4.43 -17.93
CA TRP A 104 3.54 -3.89 -19.17
C TRP A 104 3.45 -2.37 -19.20
N ASN A 105 3.58 -1.68 -18.06
CA ASN A 105 3.57 -0.22 -17.98
C ASN A 105 4.56 0.30 -16.92
N PRO A 106 5.83 0.52 -17.28
CA PRO A 106 6.85 1.00 -16.35
C PRO A 106 6.61 2.40 -15.78
N LYS A 107 5.70 3.18 -16.39
CA LYS A 107 5.37 4.55 -15.96
C LYS A 107 4.01 4.64 -15.28
N GLN A 108 3.40 3.51 -14.93
CA GLN A 108 2.04 3.44 -14.40
C GLN A 108 1.81 4.39 -13.22
N TYR A 109 2.80 4.55 -12.34
CA TYR A 109 2.72 5.38 -11.14
C TYR A 109 3.55 6.67 -11.21
N ALA A 110 3.97 7.10 -12.40
CA ALA A 110 4.80 8.31 -12.56
C ALA A 110 4.12 9.59 -12.01
N SER A 111 2.79 9.69 -12.11
CA SER A 111 2.00 10.78 -11.54
C SER A 111 2.00 10.78 -10.00
N VAL A 112 2.08 9.60 -9.37
CA VAL A 112 2.20 9.45 -7.91
C VAL A 112 3.53 10.05 -7.43
N LEU A 113 4.63 9.74 -8.13
CA LEU A 113 5.96 10.27 -7.82
C LEU A 113 6.10 11.78 -8.09
N ALA A 114 5.32 12.31 -9.03
CA ALA A 114 5.34 13.72 -9.38
C ALA A 114 4.58 14.60 -8.38
N ALA A 115 3.58 14.04 -7.70
CA ALA A 115 2.71 14.75 -6.77
C ALA A 115 3.49 15.43 -5.63
N LYS A 116 3.02 16.61 -5.20
CA LYS A 116 3.65 17.42 -4.15
C LYS A 116 2.87 17.47 -2.85
N ASP A 117 1.66 16.94 -2.88
CA ASP A 117 0.75 16.86 -1.75
C ASP A 117 0.01 15.51 -1.79
N TYR A 118 -0.45 15.07 -0.63
CA TYR A 118 -1.09 13.77 -0.49
C TYR A 118 -2.44 13.66 -1.21
N THR A 119 -3.14 14.77 -1.44
CA THR A 119 -4.45 14.74 -2.13
C THR A 119 -4.25 14.44 -3.61
N THR A 120 -3.29 15.12 -4.23
CA THR A 120 -2.87 14.84 -5.61
C THR A 120 -2.30 13.43 -5.74
N ALA A 121 -1.48 12.99 -4.78
CA ALA A 121 -0.90 11.64 -4.80
C ALA A 121 -1.96 10.55 -4.64
N ALA A 122 -2.92 10.68 -3.73
CA ALA A 122 -4.01 9.72 -3.54
C ALA A 122 -4.88 9.58 -4.80
N LYS A 123 -5.22 10.71 -5.43
CA LYS A 123 -5.92 10.70 -6.72
C LYS A 123 -5.09 10.04 -7.80
N ALA A 124 -3.78 10.33 -7.86
CA ALA A 124 -2.87 9.68 -8.79
C ALA A 124 -2.85 8.16 -8.60
N VAL A 125 -2.72 7.67 -7.37
CA VAL A 125 -2.74 6.23 -7.04
C VAL A 125 -4.00 5.56 -7.58
N GLN A 126 -5.18 6.17 -7.37
CA GLN A 126 -6.44 5.66 -7.90
C GLN A 126 -6.47 5.66 -9.43
N THR A 127 -6.14 6.80 -10.08
CA THR A 127 -6.14 6.90 -11.56
C THR A 127 -5.12 5.99 -12.23
N SER A 128 -4.04 5.62 -11.53
CA SER A 128 -3.04 4.65 -11.97
C SER A 128 -3.53 3.20 -11.86
N GLY A 129 -4.73 2.95 -11.33
CA GLY A 129 -5.34 1.63 -11.27
C GLY A 129 -4.82 0.76 -10.13
N TYR A 130 -4.38 1.35 -9.00
CA TYR A 130 -3.92 0.58 -7.85
C TYR A 130 -5.04 -0.28 -7.22
N ALA A 131 -6.26 0.26 -7.16
CA ALA A 131 -7.43 -0.40 -6.61
C ALA A 131 -8.64 -0.22 -7.55
N THR A 132 -9.53 -1.19 -7.56
CA THR A 132 -10.81 -1.15 -8.30
C THR A 132 -11.89 -0.35 -7.58
N ASP A 133 -11.68 -0.05 -6.29
CA ASP A 133 -12.60 0.74 -5.47
C ASP A 133 -12.69 2.20 -5.99
N PRO A 134 -13.87 2.69 -6.40
CA PRO A 134 -14.02 4.05 -6.90
C PRO A 134 -13.83 5.13 -5.82
N SER A 135 -13.84 4.76 -4.54
CA SER A 135 -13.64 5.65 -3.39
C SER A 135 -12.22 5.58 -2.80
N TYR A 136 -11.29 4.88 -3.46
CA TYR A 136 -9.97 4.60 -2.90
C TYR A 136 -9.17 5.85 -2.51
N ALA A 137 -9.11 6.87 -3.39
CA ALA A 137 -8.41 8.10 -3.07
C ALA A 137 -9.01 8.82 -1.86
N ASP A 138 -10.34 8.85 -1.75
CA ASP A 138 -11.04 9.48 -0.62
C ASP A 138 -10.75 8.74 0.69
N LYS A 139 -10.70 7.40 0.67
CA LYS A 139 -10.30 6.59 1.83
C LYS A 139 -8.87 6.88 2.26
N LEU A 140 -7.93 7.02 1.32
CA LEU A 140 -6.55 7.40 1.64
C LEU A 140 -6.48 8.79 2.24
N ILE A 141 -7.15 9.78 1.64
CA ILE A 141 -7.21 11.16 2.15
C ILE A 141 -7.79 11.17 3.57
N GLN A 142 -8.89 10.44 3.80
CA GLN A 142 -9.51 10.34 5.12
C GLN A 142 -8.56 9.69 6.14
N MET A 143 -7.85 8.63 5.76
CA MET A 143 -6.85 7.99 6.62
C MET A 143 -5.74 8.98 7.02
N ILE A 144 -5.24 9.74 6.03
CA ILE A 144 -4.19 10.75 6.26
C ILE A 144 -4.68 11.84 7.20
N GLN A 145 -5.87 12.37 6.98
CA GLN A 145 -6.43 13.43 7.81
C GLN A 145 -6.76 12.95 9.23
N THR A 146 -7.32 11.75 9.37
CA THR A 146 -7.74 11.19 10.66
C THR A 146 -6.56 10.95 11.60
N TYR A 147 -5.43 10.51 11.05
CA TYR A 147 -4.22 10.18 11.84
C TYR A 147 -3.09 11.21 11.68
N HIS A 148 -3.36 12.32 11.00
CA HIS A 148 -2.38 13.37 10.68
C HIS A 148 -1.08 12.83 10.08
N LEU A 149 -1.22 11.94 9.10
CA LEU A 149 -0.09 11.22 8.49
C LEU A 149 0.77 12.13 7.60
N ASP A 150 0.25 13.26 7.17
CA ASP A 150 0.96 14.31 6.44
C ASP A 150 2.10 14.94 7.25
N ASN A 151 2.06 14.85 8.59
CA ASN A 151 3.18 15.23 9.43
C ASN A 151 4.46 14.42 9.16
N TYR A 152 4.34 13.23 8.57
CA TYR A 152 5.49 12.39 8.20
C TYR A 152 6.08 12.74 6.83
N ASP A 153 5.44 13.62 6.05
CA ASP A 153 5.96 14.12 4.75
C ASP A 153 7.00 15.24 4.92
N GLN A 154 7.44 15.51 6.14
CA GLN A 154 8.53 16.44 6.42
C GLN A 154 9.88 15.74 6.18
N LYS A 155 10.77 16.41 5.43
CA LYS A 155 12.09 15.89 5.05
C LYS A 155 13.09 15.96 6.20
#